data_AF-A0A1F7A4A8-F1
#
_entry.id   AF-A0A1F7A4A8-F1
#
_cell.length_a   1.000
_cell.length_b   1.000
_cell.length_c   1.000
_cell.angle_alpha   90.00
_cell.angle_beta   90.00
_cell.angle_gamma   90.00
#
_symmetry.space_group_name_H-M   'P 1'
#
loop_
_entity.id
_entity.type
_entity.pdbx_description
1 polymer ?
#
loop_
_entity_poly.entity_id
_entity_poly.type
_entity_poly.pdbx_seq_one_letter_code
_entity_poly.pdbx_strand_id
1 'polypeptide(L)'
;MPGNIEKLPSVQPTEEPDFLVVSDLDEVIFNSIEEHQRQLTQLAEKKGEIEIPTLPEVLAVGGTHQAYQRFPWYQEANGAMRNSPEFNSGLPLMPGAREAIASFEAALHGYLTTRPETLTELSRKELIKNGFPAREVIARPKSVPLAETVAWKIGELEKIAQEKNKPVVMIDDSLKLFEAIFALSNPLISALLFRGPITPDHPAAKTWPEIMQTLQAHQ
;
A
#
# COMPACT_ATOMS: atom_id res chain seq x y z
N MET A 1 -2.61 -24.00 43.91
CA MET A 1 -2.10 -24.85 42.82
C MET A 1 -2.34 -24.10 41.52
N PRO A 2 -1.31 -23.71 40.75
CA PRO A 2 -1.51 -23.09 39.45
C PRO A 2 -1.92 -24.18 38.45
N GLY A 3 -3.07 -23.97 37.80
CA GLY A 3 -3.61 -24.90 36.80
C GLY A 3 -2.73 -24.95 35.56
N ASN A 4 -2.43 -26.18 35.11
CA ASN A 4 -1.81 -26.44 33.82
C ASN A 4 -2.72 -25.89 32.71
N ILE A 5 -2.25 -24.86 32.01
CA ILE A 5 -2.82 -24.46 30.73
C ILE A 5 -2.24 -25.42 29.70
N GLU A 6 -3.01 -26.44 29.35
CA GLU A 6 -2.70 -27.31 28.21
C GLU A 6 -2.61 -26.45 26.95
N LYS A 7 -1.41 -26.31 26.40
CA LYS A 7 -1.21 -25.74 25.07
C LYS A 7 -1.91 -26.66 24.08
N LEU A 8 -3.03 -26.19 23.52
CA LEU A 8 -3.65 -26.84 22.37
C LEU A 8 -2.61 -26.97 21.25
N PRO A 9 -2.52 -28.12 20.58
CA PRO A 9 -1.58 -28.32 19.50
C PRO A 9 -1.88 -27.30 18.40
N SER A 10 -0.86 -26.54 18.01
CA SER A 10 -0.93 -25.66 16.85
C SER A 10 -1.13 -26.54 15.62
N VAL A 11 -2.35 -26.53 15.07
CA VAL A 11 -2.62 -27.08 13.74
C VAL A 11 -1.84 -26.21 12.77
N GLN A 12 -0.70 -26.72 12.28
CA GLN A 12 0.01 -26.06 11.20
C GLN A 12 -0.84 -26.21 9.94
N PRO A 13 -1.21 -25.12 9.23
CA PRO A 13 -1.81 -25.23 7.92
C PRO A 13 -0.83 -25.96 7.01
N THR A 14 -1.23 -27.12 6.51
CA THR A 14 -0.33 -28.07 5.83
C THR A 14 -0.18 -27.83 4.33
N GLU A 15 -0.98 -26.93 3.73
CA GLU A 15 -0.96 -26.67 2.29
C GLU A 15 -0.49 -25.26 1.99
N GLU A 16 0.49 -25.19 1.09
CA GLU A 16 1.02 -23.93 0.58
C GLU A 16 -0.05 -23.29 -0.32
N PRO A 17 -0.36 -21.99 -0.19
CA PRO A 17 -1.44 -21.37 -0.95
C PRO A 17 -1.17 -21.40 -2.45
N ASP A 18 -2.22 -21.59 -3.24
CA ASP A 18 -2.17 -21.68 -4.70
C ASP A 18 -1.78 -20.35 -5.39
N PHE A 19 -1.90 -19.24 -4.67
CA PHE A 19 -1.54 -17.91 -5.13
C PHE A 19 -0.81 -17.13 -4.03
N LEU A 20 -0.20 -16.03 -4.44
CA LEU A 20 0.50 -15.10 -3.57
C LEU A 20 -0.24 -13.77 -3.53
N VAL A 21 -0.20 -13.11 -2.36
CA VAL A 21 -0.72 -11.77 -2.17
C VAL A 21 0.44 -10.81 -1.96
N VAL A 22 0.40 -9.68 -2.65
CA VAL A 22 1.28 -8.53 -2.43
C VAL A 22 0.40 -7.33 -2.09
N SER A 23 0.72 -6.63 -1.00
CA SER A 23 -0.06 -5.46 -0.57
C SER A 23 0.75 -4.18 -0.74
N ASP A 24 0.12 -3.10 -1.21
CA ASP A 24 0.67 -1.76 -1.01
C ASP A 24 0.62 -1.37 0.48
N LEU A 25 1.30 -0.28 0.83
CA LEU A 25 1.37 0.27 2.17
C LEU A 25 0.49 1.49 2.34
N ASP A 26 0.69 2.51 1.50
CA ASP A 26 0.07 3.81 1.69
C ASP A 26 -1.38 3.71 1.22
N GLU A 27 -2.32 4.21 2.00
CA GLU A 27 -3.76 4.24 1.74
C GLU A 27 -4.41 2.85 1.58
N VAL A 28 -3.64 1.77 1.78
CA VAL A 28 -4.08 0.38 1.91
C VAL A 28 -3.90 -0.12 3.34
N ILE A 29 -2.69 0.00 3.92
CA ILE A 29 -2.38 -0.39 5.30
C ILE A 29 -2.30 0.82 6.22
N PHE A 30 -1.60 1.87 5.79
CA PHE A 30 -1.40 3.10 6.54
C PHE A 30 -2.19 4.23 5.90
N ASN A 31 -2.98 4.94 6.69
CA ASN A 31 -3.65 6.15 6.24
C ASN A 31 -2.69 7.35 6.35
N SER A 32 -2.07 7.73 5.23
CA SER A 32 -1.13 8.87 5.22
C SER A 32 -1.81 10.22 4.95
N ILE A 33 -3.09 10.23 4.54
CA ILE A 33 -3.79 11.43 4.05
C ILE A 33 -3.93 12.52 5.10
N GLU A 34 -4.42 12.18 6.30
CA GLU A 34 -4.64 13.18 7.34
C GLU A 34 -3.33 13.78 7.81
N GLU A 35 -2.31 12.95 7.98
CA GLU A 35 -0.97 13.38 8.37
C GLU A 35 -0.31 14.23 7.28
N HIS A 36 -0.53 13.88 6.01
CA HIS A 36 -0.07 14.64 4.86
C HIS A 36 -0.68 16.03 4.84
N GLN A 37 -2.01 16.13 4.95
CA GLN A 37 -2.71 17.40 5.02
C GLN A 37 -2.23 18.24 6.20
N ARG A 38 -2.03 17.62 7.38
CA ARG A 38 -1.56 18.28 8.59
C ARG A 38 -0.17 18.88 8.41
N GLN A 39 0.80 18.10 7.94
CA GLN A 39 2.18 18.58 7.73
C GLN A 39 2.25 19.62 6.61
N LEU A 40 1.48 19.41 5.53
CA LEU A 40 1.42 20.35 4.43
C LEU A 40 0.90 21.72 4.89
N THR A 41 -0.15 21.73 5.72
CA THR A 41 -0.72 22.95 6.31
C THR A 41 0.31 23.68 7.17
N GLN A 42 1.01 22.97 8.05
CA GLN A 42 2.05 23.56 8.90
C GLN A 42 3.21 24.15 8.07
N LEU A 43 3.60 23.47 6.99
CA LEU A 43 4.65 23.95 6.10
C LEU A 43 4.21 25.19 5.32
N ALA A 44 2.98 25.20 4.83
CA ALA A 44 2.38 26.35 4.15
C ALA A 44 2.34 27.58 5.07
N GLU A 45 1.84 27.42 6.30
CA GLU A 45 1.83 28.50 7.32
C GLU A 45 3.23 29.06 7.56
N LYS A 46 4.24 28.18 7.69
CA LYS A 46 5.64 28.59 7.87
C LYS A 46 6.21 29.32 6.66
N LYS A 47 5.80 28.96 5.45
CA LYS A 47 6.23 29.61 4.19
C LYS A 47 5.41 30.87 3.87
N GLY A 48 4.32 31.12 4.57
CA GLY A 48 3.38 32.21 4.27
C GLY A 48 2.49 31.92 3.05
N GLU A 49 2.31 30.64 2.70
CA GLU A 49 1.42 30.21 1.63
C GLU A 49 -0.04 30.24 2.09
N ILE A 50 -0.90 30.83 1.26
CA ILE A 50 -2.33 31.03 1.56
C ILE A 50 -3.24 29.99 0.90
N GLU A 51 -2.77 29.31 -0.13
CA GLU A 51 -3.52 28.23 -0.78
C GLU A 51 -2.86 26.88 -0.48
N ILE A 52 -3.57 26.02 0.25
CA ILE A 52 -3.14 24.66 0.57
C ILE A 52 -4.10 23.71 -0.14
N PRO A 53 -3.62 22.90 -1.09
CA PRO A 53 -4.50 21.96 -1.78
C PRO A 53 -5.03 20.92 -0.79
N THR A 54 -6.34 20.72 -0.80
CA THR A 54 -7.00 19.60 -0.11
C THR A 54 -6.92 18.33 -0.96
N LEU A 55 -7.03 17.15 -0.35
CA LEU A 55 -7.08 15.89 -1.11
C LEU A 55 -8.17 15.91 -2.21
N PRO A 56 -9.42 16.33 -1.96
CA PRO A 56 -10.42 16.44 -3.01
C PRO A 56 -10.00 17.33 -4.18
N GLU A 57 -9.32 18.45 -3.92
CA GLU A 57 -8.82 19.33 -4.98
C GLU A 57 -7.69 18.66 -5.78
N VAL A 58 -6.78 17.95 -5.11
CA VAL A 58 -5.71 17.18 -5.76
C VAL A 58 -6.30 16.11 -6.65
N LEU A 59 -7.32 15.37 -6.18
CA LEU A 59 -7.99 14.34 -6.98
C LEU A 59 -8.76 14.96 -8.15
N ALA A 60 -9.46 16.07 -7.94
CA ALA A 60 -10.25 16.76 -8.96
C ALA A 60 -9.41 17.27 -10.14
N VAL A 61 -8.13 17.64 -9.91
CA VAL A 61 -7.23 18.04 -11.00
C VAL A 61 -6.54 16.87 -11.70
N GLY A 62 -6.86 15.62 -11.33
CA GLY A 62 -6.25 14.41 -11.92
C GLY A 62 -5.03 13.89 -11.16
N GLY A 63 -4.91 14.27 -9.89
CA GLY A 63 -3.90 13.77 -8.95
C GLY A 63 -2.73 14.71 -8.71
N THR A 64 -1.77 14.23 -7.91
CA THR A 64 -0.63 15.00 -7.40
C THR A 64 0.22 15.65 -8.50
N HIS A 65 0.42 14.98 -9.64
CA HIS A 65 1.21 15.54 -10.74
C HIS A 65 0.59 16.81 -11.33
N GLN A 66 -0.73 16.83 -11.50
CA GLN A 66 -1.44 18.01 -12.02
C GLN A 66 -1.52 19.11 -10.95
N ALA A 67 -1.65 18.73 -9.68
CA ALA A 67 -1.59 19.68 -8.57
C ALA A 67 -0.26 20.45 -8.52
N TYR A 68 0.87 19.85 -8.92
CA TYR A 68 2.17 20.56 -8.98
C TYR A 68 2.19 21.73 -9.96
N GLN A 69 1.43 21.66 -11.05
CA GLN A 69 1.35 22.76 -12.01
C GLN A 69 0.64 23.97 -11.43
N ARG A 70 -0.37 23.72 -10.58
CA ARG A 70 -1.12 24.78 -9.87
C ARG A 70 -0.39 25.28 -8.64
N PHE A 71 0.34 24.40 -7.93
CA PHE A 71 1.05 24.71 -6.70
C PHE A 71 2.54 24.31 -6.82
N PRO A 72 3.42 25.13 -7.40
CA PRO A 72 4.82 24.74 -7.61
C PRO A 72 5.57 24.40 -6.31
N TRP A 73 5.28 25.10 -5.21
CA TRP A 73 5.86 24.82 -3.89
C TRP A 73 5.44 23.44 -3.35
N TYR A 74 4.25 22.96 -3.74
CA TYR A 74 3.70 21.68 -3.32
C TYR A 74 4.55 20.50 -3.81
N GLN A 75 5.18 20.61 -4.98
CA GLN A 75 6.03 19.54 -5.50
C GLN A 75 7.24 19.27 -4.59
N GLU A 76 7.95 20.34 -4.22
CA GLU A 76 9.11 20.26 -3.32
C GLU A 76 8.67 19.78 -1.94
N ALA A 77 7.61 20.37 -1.38
CA ALA A 77 7.05 20.02 -0.09
C ALA A 77 6.64 18.54 -0.01
N ASN A 78 5.82 18.08 -0.96
CA ASN A 78 5.34 16.71 -1.02
C ASN A 78 6.49 15.72 -1.20
N GLY A 79 7.47 16.05 -2.05
CA GLY A 79 8.67 15.24 -2.23
C GLY A 79 9.49 15.10 -0.95
N ALA A 80 9.72 16.20 -0.23
CA ALA A 80 10.46 16.19 1.03
C ALA A 80 9.73 15.37 2.11
N MET A 81 8.42 15.60 2.28
CA MET A 81 7.58 14.90 3.26
C MET A 81 7.56 13.39 3.00
N ARG A 82 7.20 12.95 1.79
CA ARG A 82 7.07 11.52 1.47
C ARG A 82 8.40 10.75 1.59
N ASN A 83 9.53 11.44 1.46
CA ASN A 83 10.86 10.86 1.63
C ASN A 83 11.38 10.90 3.08
N SER A 84 10.67 11.54 4.01
CA SER A 84 11.12 11.71 5.39
C SER A 84 10.73 10.53 6.29
N PRO A 85 11.63 10.04 7.16
CA PRO A 85 11.29 9.08 8.20
C PRO A 85 10.18 9.58 9.13
N GLU A 86 10.17 10.88 9.42
CA GLU A 86 9.23 11.51 10.36
C GLU A 86 7.79 11.41 9.85
N PHE A 87 7.55 11.64 8.55
CA PHE A 87 6.23 11.47 7.94
C PHE A 87 5.78 10.00 7.91
N ASN A 88 6.72 9.07 7.68
CA ASN A 88 6.40 7.66 7.47
C ASN A 88 6.33 6.82 8.76
N SER A 89 6.48 7.44 9.93
CA SER A 89 6.42 6.76 11.24
C SER A 89 5.14 7.12 11.99
N GLY A 90 4.51 6.14 12.63
CA GLY A 90 3.32 6.38 13.46
C GLY A 90 2.07 6.77 12.68
N LEU A 91 2.02 6.48 11.37
CA LEU A 91 0.82 6.69 10.56
C LEU A 91 -0.35 5.85 11.10
N PRO A 92 -1.57 6.42 11.14
CA PRO A 92 -2.77 5.65 11.48
C PRO A 92 -2.96 4.45 10.55
N LEU A 93 -3.58 3.38 11.04
CA LEU A 93 -3.91 2.22 10.21
C LEU A 93 -5.22 2.44 9.45
N MET A 94 -5.30 1.87 8.25
CA MET A 94 -6.57 1.73 7.55
C MET A 94 -7.51 0.80 8.35
N PRO A 95 -8.79 1.16 8.54
CA PRO A 95 -9.73 0.34 9.30
C PRO A 95 -9.85 -1.08 8.74
N GLY A 96 -9.62 -2.09 9.58
CA GLY A 96 -9.69 -3.51 9.19
C GLY A 96 -8.43 -4.10 8.57
N ALA A 97 -7.39 -3.29 8.29
CA ALA A 97 -6.18 -3.78 7.62
C ALA A 97 -5.49 -4.94 8.37
N ARG A 98 -5.39 -4.85 9.71
CA ARG A 98 -4.74 -5.91 10.51
C ARG A 98 -5.49 -7.24 10.43
N GLU A 99 -6.81 -7.20 10.58
CA GLU A 99 -7.66 -8.40 10.49
C GLU A 99 -7.59 -9.01 9.09
N ALA A 100 -7.66 -8.17 8.06
CA ALA A 100 -7.54 -8.62 6.68
C ALA A 100 -6.21 -9.30 6.40
N ILE A 101 -5.08 -8.63 6.67
CA ILE A 101 -3.75 -9.20 6.43
C ILE A 101 -3.56 -10.52 7.20
N ALA A 102 -4.04 -10.61 8.45
CA ALA A 102 -3.98 -11.85 9.23
C ALA A 102 -4.79 -13.00 8.58
N SER A 103 -5.94 -12.70 7.97
CA SER A 103 -6.81 -13.71 7.34
C SER A 103 -6.17 -14.41 6.13
N PHE A 104 -5.18 -13.78 5.48
CA PHE A 104 -4.45 -14.34 4.34
C PHE A 104 -2.92 -14.32 4.56
N GLU A 105 -2.45 -14.33 5.81
CA GLU A 105 -1.02 -14.27 6.16
C GLU A 105 -0.21 -15.39 5.49
N ALA A 106 -0.80 -16.57 5.32
CA ALA A 106 -0.18 -17.71 4.65
C ALA A 106 0.13 -17.41 3.17
N ALA A 107 -0.74 -16.66 2.48
CA ALA A 107 -0.58 -16.25 1.09
C ALA A 107 0.19 -14.94 0.92
N LEU A 108 0.34 -14.14 1.99
CA LEU A 108 1.07 -12.88 1.92
C LEU A 108 2.56 -13.13 1.62
N HIS A 109 2.97 -12.76 0.41
CA HIS A 109 4.36 -12.79 -0.01
C HIS A 109 5.16 -11.61 0.56
N GLY A 110 4.61 -10.40 0.47
CA GLY A 110 5.29 -9.18 0.89
C GLY A 110 4.49 -7.92 0.64
N TYR A 111 5.16 -6.79 0.82
CA TYR A 111 4.62 -5.46 0.62
C TYR A 111 5.37 -4.76 -0.51
N LEU A 112 4.65 -4.10 -1.43
CA LEU A 112 5.23 -3.44 -2.59
C LEU A 112 4.79 -1.97 -2.61
N THR A 113 5.72 -1.06 -2.32
CA THR A 113 5.42 0.36 -2.06
C THR A 113 6.20 1.32 -2.94
N THR A 114 5.62 2.49 -3.20
CA THR A 114 6.31 3.58 -3.91
C THR A 114 7.19 4.46 -3.01
N ARG A 115 7.18 4.22 -1.69
CA ARG A 115 8.15 4.82 -0.75
C ARG A 115 9.59 4.55 -1.25
N PRO A 116 10.51 5.50 -1.08
CA PRO A 116 11.91 5.30 -1.47
C PRO A 116 12.58 4.17 -0.65
N GLU A 117 13.50 3.44 -1.28
CA GLU A 117 14.25 2.33 -0.67
C GLU A 117 14.99 2.70 0.63
N THR A 118 15.32 3.97 0.84
CA THR A 118 15.91 4.46 2.09
C THR A 118 14.98 4.30 3.30
N LEU A 119 13.68 4.07 3.07
CA LEU A 119 12.65 3.88 4.10
C LEU A 119 12.23 2.41 4.29
N THR A 120 12.89 1.45 3.64
CA THR A 120 12.54 0.02 3.74
C THR A 120 12.58 -0.49 5.19
N GLU A 121 13.68 -0.24 5.91
CA GLU A 121 13.83 -0.69 7.29
C GLU A 121 12.83 -0.01 8.25
N LEU A 122 12.53 1.27 8.02
CA LEU A 122 11.52 1.98 8.79
C LEU A 122 10.14 1.36 8.55
N SER A 123 9.76 1.14 7.29
CA SER A 123 8.46 0.58 6.91
C SER A 123 8.28 -0.82 7.50
N ARG A 124 9.33 -1.65 7.48
CA ARG A 124 9.33 -2.96 8.15
C ARG A 124 9.11 -2.84 9.65
N LYS A 125 9.80 -1.92 10.33
CA LYS A 125 9.62 -1.69 11.77
C LYS A 125 8.20 -1.23 12.10
N GLU A 126 7.61 -0.33 11.32
CA GLU A 126 6.24 0.14 11.52
C GLU A 126 5.21 -0.99 11.30
N LEU A 127 5.41 -1.85 10.30
CA LEU A 127 4.58 -3.05 10.10
C LEU A 127 4.61 -3.96 11.33
N ILE A 128 5.79 -4.34 11.80
CA ILE A 128 5.97 -5.23 12.96
C ILE A 128 5.37 -4.59 14.23
N LYS A 129 5.65 -3.31 14.47
CA LYS A 129 5.11 -2.54 15.60
C LYS A 129 3.58 -2.54 15.62
N ASN A 130 2.95 -2.56 14.45
CA ASN A 130 1.50 -2.57 14.30
C ASN A 130 0.87 -3.98 14.22
N GLY A 131 1.68 -5.03 14.42
CA GLY A 131 1.22 -6.42 14.47
C GLY A 131 1.01 -7.08 13.11
N PHE A 132 1.62 -6.54 12.05
CA PHE A 132 1.62 -7.17 10.73
C PHE A 132 2.75 -8.20 10.59
N PRO A 133 2.58 -9.21 9.72
CA PRO A 133 3.62 -10.21 9.45
C PRO A 133 4.91 -9.55 8.93
N ALA A 134 6.05 -10.04 9.43
CA ALA A 134 7.38 -9.59 9.05
C ALA A 134 7.78 -10.17 7.67
N ARG A 135 7.12 -9.70 6.61
CA ARG A 135 7.42 -10.04 5.23
C ARG A 135 8.37 -9.02 4.58
N GLU A 136 8.83 -9.36 3.38
CA GLU A 136 9.66 -8.47 2.58
C GLU A 136 8.91 -7.16 2.25
N VAL A 137 9.64 -6.04 2.27
CA VAL A 137 9.16 -4.74 1.81
C VAL A 137 9.98 -4.37 0.59
N ILE A 138 9.35 -4.42 -0.58
CA ILE A 138 9.92 -4.03 -1.85
C ILE A 138 9.58 -2.56 -2.05
N ALA A 139 10.56 -1.70 -1.78
CA ALA A 139 10.43 -0.25 -1.91
C ALA A 139 11.03 0.24 -3.24
N ARG A 140 10.60 1.42 -3.67
CA ARG A 140 11.02 2.01 -4.95
C ARG A 140 12.52 2.34 -4.92
N PRO A 141 13.33 1.78 -5.84
CA PRO A 141 14.74 2.11 -5.93
C PRO A 141 14.92 3.56 -6.40
N LYS A 142 16.02 4.21 -6.00
CA LYS A 142 16.33 5.59 -6.38
C LYS A 142 16.35 5.82 -7.90
N SER A 143 16.71 4.79 -8.66
CA SER A 143 16.79 4.82 -10.12
C SER A 143 15.44 4.89 -10.83
N VAL A 144 14.33 4.55 -10.16
CA VAL A 144 12.98 4.53 -10.77
C VAL A 144 12.27 5.86 -10.52
N PRO A 145 11.98 6.68 -11.55
CA PRO A 145 11.20 7.90 -11.41
C PRO A 145 9.77 7.63 -10.92
N LEU A 146 9.15 8.61 -10.25
CA LEU A 146 7.76 8.49 -9.78
C LEU A 146 6.78 8.22 -10.93
N ALA A 147 7.01 8.81 -12.10
CA ALA A 147 6.17 8.63 -13.28
C ALA A 147 6.19 7.19 -13.83
N GLU A 148 7.23 6.40 -13.49
CA GLU A 148 7.44 5.04 -13.98
C GLU A 148 7.06 3.97 -12.94
N THR A 149 6.53 4.37 -11.78
CA THR A 149 6.22 3.47 -10.67
C THR A 149 5.21 2.37 -11.01
N VAL A 150 4.23 2.66 -11.87
CA VAL A 150 3.25 1.64 -12.32
C VAL A 150 3.95 0.53 -13.09
N ALA A 151 4.77 0.88 -14.10
CA ALA A 151 5.51 -0.08 -14.89
C ALA A 151 6.52 -0.87 -14.03
N TRP A 152 7.18 -0.18 -13.11
CA TRP A 152 8.08 -0.83 -12.15
C TRP A 152 7.36 -1.84 -11.25
N LYS A 153 6.22 -1.47 -10.63
CA LYS A 153 5.45 -2.40 -9.80
C LYS A 153 5.01 -3.63 -10.58
N ILE A 154 4.53 -3.46 -11.81
CA ILE A 154 4.18 -4.59 -12.69
C ILE A 154 5.40 -5.51 -12.90
N GLY A 155 6.57 -4.94 -13.19
CA GLY A 155 7.80 -5.72 -13.34
C GLY A 155 8.21 -6.48 -12.07
N GLU A 156 7.99 -5.93 -10.88
CA GLU A 156 8.22 -6.66 -9.62
C GLU A 156 7.22 -7.81 -9.44
N LEU A 157 5.94 -7.60 -9.78
CA LEU A 157 4.92 -8.65 -9.73
C LEU A 157 5.24 -9.79 -10.72
N GLU A 158 5.74 -9.48 -11.92
CA GLU A 158 6.19 -10.47 -12.91
C GLU A 158 7.36 -11.30 -12.40
N LYS A 159 8.36 -10.65 -11.78
CA LYS A 159 9.50 -11.35 -11.16
C LYS A 159 9.02 -12.30 -10.07
N ILE A 160 8.16 -11.84 -9.15
CA ILE A 160 7.62 -12.66 -8.07
C ILE A 160 6.86 -13.87 -8.64
N ALA A 161 5.97 -13.63 -9.60
CA ALA A 161 5.18 -14.70 -10.23
C ALA A 161 6.07 -15.75 -10.90
N GLN A 162 7.13 -15.31 -11.59
CA GLN A 162 8.09 -16.19 -12.26
C GLN A 162 8.97 -16.96 -11.27
N GLU A 163 9.54 -16.29 -10.26
CA GLU A 163 10.43 -16.89 -9.27
C GLU A 163 9.71 -17.90 -8.38
N LYS A 164 8.44 -17.64 -8.06
CA LYS A 164 7.61 -18.51 -7.24
C LYS A 164 6.78 -19.50 -8.06
N ASN A 165 6.73 -19.32 -9.37
CA ASN A 165 5.90 -20.10 -10.28
C ASN A 165 4.44 -20.17 -9.80
N LYS A 166 3.88 -19.03 -9.38
CA LYS A 166 2.53 -18.89 -8.82
C LYS A 166 1.83 -17.61 -9.29
N PRO A 167 0.49 -17.62 -9.42
CA PRO A 167 -0.28 -16.40 -9.58
C PRO A 167 -0.05 -15.42 -8.41
N VAL A 168 -0.05 -14.13 -8.72
CA VAL A 168 0.11 -13.03 -7.77
C VAL A 168 -1.11 -12.11 -7.85
N VAL A 169 -1.65 -11.77 -6.68
CA VAL A 169 -2.73 -10.80 -6.50
C VAL A 169 -2.15 -9.57 -5.82
N MET A 170 -2.17 -8.43 -6.51
CA MET A 170 -1.80 -7.13 -5.95
C MET A 170 -3.01 -6.47 -5.27
N ILE A 171 -2.85 -5.95 -4.06
CA ILE A 171 -3.83 -5.10 -3.39
C ILE A 171 -3.27 -3.68 -3.34
N ASP A 172 -3.89 -2.75 -4.07
CA ASP A 172 -3.41 -1.37 -4.23
C ASP A 172 -4.60 -0.42 -4.35
N ASP A 173 -4.46 0.82 -3.93
CA ASP A 173 -5.48 1.87 -4.05
C ASP A 173 -5.36 2.66 -5.37
N SER A 174 -4.27 2.48 -6.14
CA SER A 174 -4.02 3.15 -7.40
C SER A 174 -4.87 2.59 -8.55
N LEU A 175 -5.85 3.39 -9.00
CA LEU A 175 -6.64 3.09 -10.18
C LEU A 175 -5.78 2.85 -11.43
N LYS A 176 -4.70 3.64 -11.61
CA LYS A 176 -3.79 3.49 -12.76
C LYS A 176 -3.08 2.14 -12.78
N LEU A 177 -2.68 1.63 -11.61
CA LEU A 177 -2.06 0.31 -11.53
C LEU A 177 -3.09 -0.78 -11.80
N PHE A 178 -4.29 -0.65 -11.24
CA PHE A 178 -5.39 -1.59 -11.48
C PHE A 178 -5.74 -1.70 -12.97
N GLU A 179 -5.93 -0.57 -13.65
CA GLU A 179 -6.21 -0.52 -15.09
C GLU A 179 -5.05 -1.11 -15.91
N ALA A 180 -3.81 -0.80 -15.55
CA ALA A 180 -2.64 -1.32 -16.23
C ALA A 180 -2.53 -2.85 -16.10
N ILE A 181 -2.75 -3.40 -14.90
CA ILE A 181 -2.77 -4.85 -14.66
C ILE A 181 -3.91 -5.52 -15.42
N PHE A 182 -5.11 -4.92 -15.43
CA PHE A 182 -6.25 -5.46 -16.19
C PHE A 182 -6.00 -5.51 -17.70
N ALA A 183 -5.20 -4.57 -18.23
CA ALA A 183 -4.79 -4.55 -19.63
C ALA A 183 -3.65 -5.52 -19.96
N LEU A 184 -3.02 -6.17 -18.97
CA LEU A 184 -1.96 -7.15 -19.22
C LEU A 184 -2.53 -8.41 -19.86
N SER A 185 -1.76 -9.01 -20.77
CA SER A 185 -2.04 -10.36 -21.28
C SER A 185 -1.49 -11.47 -20.39
N ASN A 186 -0.85 -11.14 -19.25
CA ASN A 186 -0.23 -12.10 -18.35
C ASN A 186 -1.27 -12.61 -17.32
N PRO A 187 -1.72 -13.87 -17.40
CA PRO A 187 -2.76 -14.40 -16.53
C PRO A 187 -2.26 -14.68 -15.09
N LEU A 188 -0.95 -14.62 -14.85
CA LEU A 188 -0.38 -14.84 -13.52
C LEU A 188 -0.46 -13.60 -12.63
N ILE A 189 -0.88 -12.45 -13.15
CA ILE A 189 -0.95 -11.22 -12.37
C ILE A 189 -2.37 -10.70 -12.39
N SER A 190 -2.90 -10.43 -11.21
CA SER A 190 -4.20 -9.81 -11.02
C SER A 190 -4.12 -8.73 -9.95
N ALA A 191 -5.13 -7.89 -9.88
CA ALA A 191 -5.20 -6.83 -8.89
C ALA A 191 -6.59 -6.72 -8.27
N LEU A 192 -6.63 -6.36 -6.99
CA LEU A 192 -7.82 -5.93 -6.27
C LEU A 192 -7.64 -4.45 -5.92
N LEU A 193 -8.47 -3.60 -6.53
CA LEU A 193 -8.47 -2.18 -6.20
C LEU A 193 -9.04 -2.01 -4.79
N PHE A 194 -8.25 -1.45 -3.88
CA PHE A 194 -8.70 -1.15 -2.53
C PHE A 194 -9.49 0.17 -2.50
N ARG A 195 -10.59 0.19 -1.74
CA ARG A 195 -11.42 1.38 -1.52
C ARG A 195 -10.79 2.24 -0.42
N GLY A 196 -9.77 2.99 -0.81
CA GLY A 196 -9.08 3.96 0.03
C GLY A 196 -9.63 5.39 -0.11
N PRO A 197 -9.03 6.36 0.61
CA PRO A 197 -9.42 7.77 0.52
C PRO A 197 -9.25 8.39 -0.88
N ILE A 198 -8.39 7.81 -1.72
CA ILE A 198 -8.14 8.30 -3.08
C ILE A 198 -9.06 7.68 -4.15
N THR A 199 -9.74 6.57 -3.82
CA THR A 199 -10.65 5.84 -4.71
C THR A 199 -11.99 5.50 -4.04
N PRO A 200 -12.63 6.44 -3.31
CA PRO A 200 -13.77 6.12 -2.44
C PRO A 200 -14.99 5.63 -3.22
N ASP A 201 -15.21 6.15 -4.43
CA ASP A 201 -16.44 5.95 -5.20
C ASP A 201 -16.26 5.09 -6.46
N HIS A 202 -15.07 4.49 -6.66
CA HIS A 202 -14.86 3.67 -7.84
C HIS A 202 -15.60 2.33 -7.71
N PRO A 203 -16.44 1.91 -8.68
CA PRO A 203 -17.31 0.74 -8.53
C PRO A 203 -16.56 -0.60 -8.40
N ALA A 204 -15.33 -0.66 -8.92
CA ALA A 204 -14.47 -1.84 -8.76
C ALA A 204 -13.69 -1.86 -7.43
N ALA A 205 -13.67 -0.74 -6.68
CA ALA A 205 -12.91 -0.65 -5.45
C ALA A 205 -13.61 -1.45 -4.33
N LYS A 206 -12.81 -2.20 -3.57
CA LYS A 206 -13.26 -3.11 -2.51
C LYS A 206 -12.75 -2.66 -1.15
N THR A 207 -13.61 -2.74 -0.16
CA THR A 207 -13.26 -2.66 1.26
C THR A 207 -12.51 -3.93 1.69
N TRP A 208 -11.87 -3.88 2.86
CA TRP A 208 -11.18 -5.06 3.42
C TRP A 208 -12.08 -6.31 3.54
N PRO A 209 -13.34 -6.22 4.03
CA PRO A 209 -14.26 -7.36 4.04
C PRO A 209 -14.49 -7.98 2.64
N GLU A 210 -14.67 -7.15 1.61
CA GLU A 210 -14.89 -7.61 0.24
C GLU A 210 -13.61 -8.23 -0.37
N ILE A 211 -12.43 -7.72 -0.03
CA ILE A 211 -11.14 -8.33 -0.41
C ILE A 211 -10.99 -9.69 0.25
N MET A 212 -11.21 -9.81 1.57
CA MET A 212 -11.12 -11.08 2.27
C MET A 212 -12.05 -12.13 1.66
N GLN A 213 -13.30 -11.75 1.40
CA GLN A 213 -14.27 -12.64 0.74
C GLN A 213 -13.81 -13.06 -0.66
N THR A 214 -13.23 -12.14 -1.43
CA THR A 214 -12.70 -12.43 -2.76
C THR A 214 -11.56 -13.44 -2.69
N LEU A 215 -10.59 -13.25 -1.79
CA LEU A 215 -9.45 -14.15 -1.64
C LEU A 215 -9.83 -15.53 -1.10
N GLN A 216 -10.79 -15.60 -0.17
CA GLN A 216 -11.31 -16.86 0.37
C GLN A 216 -12.03 -17.71 -0.67
N ALA A 217 -12.67 -17.09 -1.68
CA ALA A 217 -13.30 -17.83 -2.77
C ALA A 217 -12.28 -18.52 -3.71
N HIS A 218 -10.99 -18.23 -3.55
CA HIS A 218 -9.87 -18.81 -4.31
C HIS A 218 -8.95 -19.71 -3.47
N GLN A 219 -9.28 -19.93 -2.19
CA GLN A 219 -8.65 -20.92 -1.31
C GLN A 219 -9.45 -22.22 -1.33
#